data_AF-A0A450VNH2-F1
#
_entry.id   AF-A0A450VNH2-F1
#
_cell.length_a   1.000
_cell.length_b   1.000
_cell.length_c   1.000
_cell.angle_alpha   90.00
_cell.angle_beta   90.00
_cell.angle_gamma   90.00
#
_symmetry.space_group_name_H-M   'P 1'
#
loop_
_entity.id
_entity.type
_entity.pdbx_description
1 polymer ?
#
loop_
_entity_poly.entity_id
_entity_poly.type
_entity_poly.pdbx_seq_one_letter_code
_entity_poly.pdbx_strand_id
1 'polypeptide(L)'
;MKNLSGRSHNILNIRAIMDDGKCFCAVRELRWPEDIRCTHCQSDKVVDHGHDETHPERQRYHCGNCNGYFDDLTGTIFQGHHRAL
;
A
#
# COMPACT_ATOMS: atom_id res chain seq x y z
N MET A 1 -30.92 -30.90 32.60
CA MET A 1 -30.93 -30.43 31.20
C MET A 1 -29.87 -29.35 31.08
N LYS A 2 -28.79 -29.57 30.31
CA LYS A 2 -27.65 -28.65 30.22
C LYS A 2 -28.00 -27.57 29.18
N ASN A 3 -28.19 -26.33 29.61
CA ASN A 3 -28.37 -25.17 28.73
C ASN A 3 -27.02 -24.47 28.60
N LEU A 4 -26.24 -24.84 27.57
CA LEU A 4 -25.05 -24.11 27.14
C LEU A 4 -25.53 -23.04 26.16
N SER A 5 -26.09 -21.96 26.70
CA SER A 5 -26.44 -20.76 25.94
C SER A 5 -25.18 -20.20 25.28
N GLY A 6 -25.31 -19.93 23.98
CA GLY A 6 -24.27 -19.65 23.02
C GLY A 6 -23.17 -18.70 23.48
N ARG A 7 -21.95 -19.21 23.47
CA ARG A 7 -20.74 -18.39 23.46
C ARG A 7 -20.76 -17.59 22.16
N SER A 8 -21.01 -16.28 22.22
CA SER A 8 -20.80 -15.40 21.06
C SER A 8 -19.36 -15.55 20.60
N HIS A 9 -19.17 -16.23 19.47
CA HIS A 9 -17.91 -16.20 18.77
C HIS A 9 -17.78 -14.80 18.19
N ASN A 10 -16.96 -13.96 18.82
CA ASN A 10 -16.47 -12.72 18.22
C ASN A 10 -15.57 -13.11 17.04
N ILE A 11 -16.19 -13.43 15.90
CA ILE A 11 -15.45 -13.64 14.65
C ILE A 11 -14.90 -12.28 14.24
N LEU A 12 -13.59 -12.12 14.38
CA LEU A 12 -12.87 -10.97 13.86
C LEU A 12 -12.84 -11.08 12.33
N ASN A 13 -13.51 -10.16 11.66
CA ASN A 13 -13.34 -9.99 10.22
C ASN A 13 -12.12 -9.12 9.98
N ILE A 14 -11.00 -9.75 9.62
CA ILE A 14 -9.72 -9.05 9.37
C ILE A 14 -9.88 -7.98 8.28
N ARG A 15 -10.71 -8.21 7.27
CA ARG A 15 -10.96 -7.22 6.21
C ARG A 15 -11.73 -6.00 6.70
N ALA A 16 -12.51 -6.11 7.77
CA ALA A 16 -13.28 -5.00 8.31
C ALA A 16 -12.46 -4.12 9.27
N ILE A 17 -11.24 -4.54 9.63
CA ILE A 17 -10.35 -3.81 10.54
C ILE A 17 -9.09 -3.28 9.84
N MET A 18 -8.78 -3.79 8.64
CA MET A 18 -7.68 -3.28 7.83
C MET A 18 -8.10 -1.97 7.16
N ASP A 19 -7.14 -1.06 7.10
CA ASP A 19 -7.26 0.28 6.57
C ASP A 19 -6.17 0.40 5.50
N ASP A 20 -6.58 0.34 4.24
CA ASP A 20 -5.66 0.34 3.09
C ASP A 20 -4.74 1.56 3.12
N GLY A 21 -5.25 2.73 3.53
CA GLY A 21 -4.47 3.95 3.65
C GLY A 21 -3.33 3.81 4.64
N LYS A 22 -3.60 3.22 5.82
CA LYS A 22 -2.56 2.90 6.80
C LYS A 22 -1.58 1.85 6.28
N CYS A 23 -2.04 0.85 5.54
CA CYS A 23 -1.17 -0.14 4.92
C CYS A 23 -0.20 0.51 3.92
N PHE A 24 -0.69 1.37 3.02
CA PHE A 24 0.16 2.11 2.08
C PHE A 24 1.10 3.09 2.79
N CYS A 25 0.65 3.75 3.86
CA CYS A 25 1.51 4.58 4.70
C CYS A 25 2.68 3.78 5.26
N ALA A 26 2.40 2.62 5.87
CA ALA A 26 3.43 1.73 6.41
C ALA A 26 4.40 1.23 5.33
N VAL A 27 3.90 0.93 4.11
CA VAL A 27 4.75 0.58 2.97
C VAL A 27 5.71 1.73 2.63
N ARG A 28 5.23 2.98 2.55
CA ARG A 28 6.09 4.13 2.24
C ARG A 28 7.16 4.36 3.30
N GLU A 29 6.78 4.34 4.58
CA GLU A 29 7.71 4.51 5.71
C GLU A 29 8.82 3.45 5.69
N LEU A 30 8.47 2.19 5.41
CA LEU A 30 9.46 1.11 5.35
C LEU A 30 10.37 1.21 4.13
N ARG A 31 9.86 1.67 2.98
CA ARG A 31 10.61 1.73 1.73
C ARG A 31 11.49 2.97 1.62
N TRP A 32 10.99 4.10 2.10
CA TRP A 32 11.58 5.42 1.94
C TRP A 32 11.57 6.15 3.29
N PRO A 33 12.38 5.70 4.27
CA PRO A 33 12.39 6.27 5.61
C PRO A 33 12.85 7.72 5.66
N GLU A 34 13.70 8.12 4.70
CA GLU A 34 14.21 9.49 4.58
C GLU A 34 13.44 10.26 3.50
N ASP A 35 13.57 9.83 2.24
CA ASP A 35 12.96 10.46 1.08
C ASP A 35 12.63 9.44 -0.01
N ILE A 36 11.64 9.77 -0.84
CA ILE A 36 11.22 8.93 -1.96
C ILE A 36 12.30 8.90 -3.04
N ARG A 37 12.72 7.69 -3.42
CA ARG A 37 13.73 7.44 -4.45
C ARG A 37 13.16 6.62 -5.58
N CYS A 38 13.52 6.96 -6.81
CA CYS A 38 13.09 6.23 -7.99
C CYS A 38 13.51 4.76 -7.91
N THR A 39 12.55 3.85 -8.05
CA THR A 39 12.80 2.40 -7.99
C THR A 39 13.65 1.87 -9.16
N HIS A 40 13.72 2.62 -10.27
CA HIS A 40 14.49 2.25 -11.45
C HIS A 40 15.93 2.75 -11.44
N CYS A 41 16.16 4.00 -11.00
CA CYS A 41 17.47 4.65 -11.11
C CYS A 41 18.01 5.28 -9.81
N GLN A 42 17.27 5.16 -8.69
CA GLN A 42 17.64 5.68 -7.36
C GLN A 42 17.78 7.21 -7.24
N SER A 43 17.41 7.97 -8.27
CA SER A 43 17.37 9.43 -8.20
C SER A 43 16.29 9.93 -7.23
N ASP A 44 16.56 11.06 -6.57
CA ASP A 44 15.63 11.90 -5.81
C ASP A 44 14.77 12.83 -6.67
N LYS A 45 15.00 12.89 -7.98
CA LYS A 45 14.19 13.70 -8.90
C LYS A 45 12.84 13.02 -9.11
N VAL A 46 12.03 12.93 -8.07
CA VAL A 46 10.73 12.28 -8.03
C VAL A 46 9.67 13.32 -7.75
N VAL A 47 8.57 13.26 -8.50
CA VAL A 47 7.39 14.09 -8.28
C VAL A 47 6.16 13.20 -8.12
N ASP A 48 5.22 13.66 -7.30
CA ASP A 48 3.92 13.03 -7.14
C ASP A 48 3.14 13.10 -8.46
N HIS A 49 2.58 11.97 -8.85
CA HIS A 49 1.82 11.80 -10.09
C HIS A 49 0.38 11.31 -9.81
N GLY A 50 -0.20 11.84 -8.73
CA GLY A 50 -1.52 11.46 -8.25
C GLY A 50 -1.62 9.98 -7.85
N HIS A 51 -2.84 9.47 -7.79
CA HIS A 51 -3.14 8.13 -7.29
C HIS A 51 -3.64 7.21 -8.39
N ASP A 52 -3.65 5.91 -8.10
CA ASP A 52 -4.32 4.92 -8.94
C ASP A 52 -5.84 5.13 -8.92
N GLU A 53 -6.50 4.93 -10.07
CA GLU A 53 -7.96 5.16 -10.19
C GLU A 53 -8.78 4.14 -9.40
N THR A 54 -8.25 2.93 -9.23
CA THR A 54 -8.92 1.83 -8.53
C THR A 54 -8.52 1.75 -7.06
N HIS A 55 -7.32 2.20 -6.71
CA HIS A 55 -6.78 2.22 -5.36
C HIS A 55 -6.31 3.63 -5.00
N PRO A 56 -7.21 4.51 -4.52
CA PRO A 56 -6.88 5.92 -4.27
C PRO A 56 -5.80 6.11 -3.19
N GLU A 57 -5.55 5.10 -2.37
CA GLU A 57 -4.49 5.11 -1.35
C GLU A 57 -3.10 4.81 -1.93
N ARG A 58 -3.02 4.30 -3.18
CA ARG A 58 -1.77 3.99 -3.88
C ARG A 58 -1.28 5.21 -4.64
N GLN A 59 -0.13 5.72 -4.24
CA GLN A 59 0.52 6.88 -4.83
C GLN A 59 1.34 6.45 -6.05
N ARG A 60 1.22 7.23 -7.12
CA ARG A 60 2.05 7.11 -8.32
C ARG A 60 3.07 8.23 -8.34
N TYR A 61 4.23 7.92 -8.89
CA TYR A 61 5.38 8.79 -8.95
C TYR A 61 5.94 8.83 -10.37
N HIS A 62 6.47 9.98 -10.75
CA HIS A 62 7.25 10.16 -11.97
C HIS A 62 8.67 10.57 -11.62
N CYS A 63 9.65 9.92 -12.24
CA CYS A 63 11.05 10.28 -12.07
C CYS A 63 11.52 11.19 -13.21
N GLY A 64 11.92 12.42 -12.89
CA GLY A 64 12.50 13.37 -13.84
C GLY A 64 13.91 13.03 -14.33
N ASN A 65 14.60 12.05 -13.73
CA ASN A 65 15.93 11.63 -14.17
C ASN A 65 15.89 10.58 -15.28
N CYS A 66 15.16 9.48 -15.09
CA CYS A 66 15.04 8.39 -16.07
C CYS A 66 13.72 8.40 -16.84
N ASN A 67 12.85 9.38 -16.57
CA ASN A 67 11.51 9.50 -17.14
C ASN A 67 10.57 8.29 -16.89
N GLY A 68 10.90 7.47 -15.89
CA GLY A 68 10.15 6.28 -15.52
C GLY A 68 9.02 6.58 -14.54
N TYR A 69 7.96 5.79 -14.62
CA TYR A 69 6.86 5.80 -13.65
C TYR A 69 7.03 4.63 -12.68
N PHE A 70 6.63 4.87 -11.43
CA PHE A 70 6.59 3.85 -10.40
C PHE A 70 5.56 4.22 -9.33
N ASP A 71 5.28 3.30 -8.42
CA ASP A 71 4.34 3.47 -7.32
C ASP A 71 4.86 2.76 -6.06
N ASP A 72 4.08 2.82 -4.99
CA ASP A 72 4.41 2.23 -3.69
C ASP A 72 4.73 0.74 -3.74
N LEU A 73 4.27 0.01 -4.76
CA LEU A 73 4.45 -1.45 -4.87
C LEU A 73 5.45 -1.84 -5.95
N THR A 74 5.89 -0.92 -6.80
CA THR A 74 6.85 -1.18 -7.87
C THR A 74 8.17 -1.71 -7.27
N GLY A 75 8.64 -2.87 -7.73
CA GLY A 75 9.84 -3.54 -7.22
C GLY A 75 9.62 -4.34 -5.94
N THR A 76 8.39 -4.49 -5.46
CA THR A 76 8.05 -5.35 -4.31
C THR A 76 7.37 -6.64 -4.75
N ILE A 77 7.20 -7.58 -3.83
CA ILE A 77 6.39 -8.80 -4.04
C ILE A 77 4.91 -8.50 -4.34
N PHE A 78 4.43 -7.29 -4.04
CA PHE A 78 3.05 -6.85 -4.28
C PHE A 78 2.90 -6.11 -5.63
N GLN A 79 3.96 -6.01 -6.43
CA GLN A 79 3.88 -5.36 -7.74
C GLN A 79 2.84 -6.04 -8.63
N GLY A 80 2.01 -5.24 -9.31
CA GLY A 80 0.93 -5.77 -10.16
C GLY A 80 -0.21 -6.42 -9.39
N HIS A 81 -0.29 -6.21 -8.07
CA HIS A 81 -1.47 -6.59 -7.31
C HIS A 81 -2.58 -5.55 -7.55
N HIS A 82 -3.71 -6.01 -8.09
CA HIS A 82 -4.86 -5.17 -8.47
C HIS A 82 -6.04 -5.33 -7.49
N ARG A 83 -5.83 -6.00 -6.36
CA ARG A 83 -6.83 -6.14 -5.29
C ARG A 83 -6.37 -5.31 -4.10
N ALA A 84 -7.34 -4.87 -3.28
CA ALA A 84 -7.08 -4.24 -1.99
C ALA A 84 -6.01 -5.03 -1.21
N LEU A 85 -5.07 -4.30 -0.62
CA LEU A 85 -3.97 -4.86 0.16
C LEU A 85 -4.44 -5.38 1.51
#